data_AF-A0A0C2W734-F1
#
_entry.id   AF-A0A0C2W734-F1
#
_cell.length_a   1.000
_cell.length_b   1.000
_cell.length_c   1.000
_cell.angle_alpha   90.00
_cell.angle_beta   90.00
_cell.angle_gamma   90.00
#
_symmetry.space_group_name_H-M   'P 1'
#
loop_
_entity.id
_entity.type
_entity.pdbx_description
1 polymer ?
#
loop_
_entity_poly.entity_id
_entity_poly.type
_entity_poly.pdbx_seq_one_letter_code
_entity_poly.pdbx_strand_id
1 'polypeptide(L)'
;MLGDGLPPRKTPWELYNDKAALYDREMLKEWDDNLSILLVFVTAVNSASHLQAALFSGVLTAFIIGSMTYLIPDNTGTSIDILQQISMQLANNSMPAYELQPFVAPAWAVRVNFLFFASLGSALVAALASVLALQWIRDYDIGLVRVTIPRERALRRHLRFEGVQSWFMPEIVAILPTLLHVSLILFLGGIMEWLRQINTIVAVTMMISLAVSAIFYVSTQLMAAI
;
A
#
# COMPACT_ATOMS: atom_id res chain seq x y z
N MET A 1 58.23 -32.00 11.13
CA MET A 1 57.95 -30.58 11.42
C MET A 1 56.54 -30.28 10.92
N LEU A 2 55.54 -30.57 11.75
CA LEU A 2 54.13 -30.30 11.46
C LEU A 2 53.82 -28.96 12.11
N GLY A 3 53.90 -27.88 11.33
CA GLY A 3 53.38 -26.59 11.78
C GLY A 3 51.87 -26.69 11.79
N ASP A 4 51.28 -26.60 12.98
CA ASP A 4 49.84 -26.65 13.21
C ASP A 4 49.14 -25.62 12.32
N GLY A 5 48.46 -26.10 11.27
CA GLY A 5 47.61 -25.31 10.37
C GLY A 5 46.29 -24.91 11.00
N LEU A 6 46.24 -24.73 12.32
CA LEU A 6 45.04 -24.28 13.02
C LEU A 6 44.86 -22.78 12.79
N PRO A 7 43.68 -22.32 12.34
CA PRO A 7 43.43 -20.90 12.15
C PRO A 7 43.67 -20.15 13.47
N PRO A 8 44.20 -18.92 13.42
CA PRO A 8 44.49 -18.13 14.61
C PRO A 8 43.23 -18.00 15.48
N ARG A 9 43.39 -18.18 16.79
CA ARG A 9 42.29 -18.11 17.77
C ARG A 9 41.65 -16.72 17.69
N LYS A 10 40.38 -16.66 17.28
CA LYS A 10 39.60 -15.41 17.23
C LYS A 10 39.47 -14.80 18.61
N THR A 11 39.61 -13.49 18.70
CA THR A 11 39.31 -12.73 19.92
C THR A 11 37.81 -12.80 20.24
N PRO A 12 37.40 -12.61 21.51
CA PRO A 12 35.98 -12.58 21.87
C PRO A 12 35.17 -11.54 21.08
N TRP A 13 35.78 -10.41 20.74
CA TRP A 13 35.17 -9.35 19.94
C TRP A 13 34.98 -9.74 18.47
N GLU A 14 35.94 -10.47 17.88
CA GLU A 14 35.79 -11.03 16.53
C GLU A 14 34.70 -12.09 16.49
N LEU A 15 34.65 -12.99 17.48
CA LEU A 15 33.59 -14.00 17.57
C LEU A 15 32.21 -13.36 17.75
N TYR A 16 32.10 -12.31 18.56
CA TYR A 16 30.85 -11.55 18.70
C TYR A 16 30.44 -10.87 17.39
N ASN A 17 31.37 -10.18 16.72
CA ASN A 17 31.09 -9.49 15.46
C ASN A 17 30.69 -10.45 14.35
N ASP A 18 31.29 -11.64 14.28
CA ASP A 18 30.92 -12.66 13.29
C ASP A 18 29.48 -13.14 13.49
N LYS A 19 29.10 -13.47 14.74
CA LYS A 19 27.72 -13.88 15.06
C LYS A 19 26.73 -12.75 14.83
N ALA A 20 27.08 -11.52 15.23
CA ALA A 20 26.26 -10.34 15.04
C ALA A 20 26.06 -10.01 13.56
N ALA A 21 27.10 -10.14 12.74
CA ALA A 21 27.02 -9.89 11.30
C ALA A 21 26.14 -10.92 10.56
N LEU A 22 26.12 -12.18 11.00
CA LEU A 22 25.21 -13.18 10.46
C LEU A 22 23.75 -12.82 10.77
N TYR A 23 23.45 -12.54 12.04
CA TYR A 23 22.10 -12.15 12.46
C TYR A 23 21.62 -10.87 11.76
N ASP A 24 22.45 -9.83 11.75
CA ASP A 24 22.10 -8.55 11.12
C ASP A 24 21.87 -8.74 9.62
N ARG A 25 22.67 -9.56 8.94
CA ARG A 25 22.48 -9.83 7.51
C ARG A 25 21.17 -10.55 7.23
N GLU A 26 20.83 -11.57 8.00
CA GLU A 26 19.57 -12.31 7.83
C GLU A 26 18.36 -11.40 8.06
N MET A 27 18.36 -10.66 9.17
CA MET A 27 17.30 -9.72 9.52
C MET A 27 17.13 -8.60 8.47
N LEU A 28 18.22 -7.95 8.08
CA LEU A 28 18.17 -6.84 7.11
C LEU A 28 17.76 -7.35 5.73
N LYS A 29 18.20 -8.55 5.34
CA LYS A 29 17.78 -9.16 4.07
C LYS A 29 16.28 -9.43 4.04
N GLU A 30 15.74 -10.00 5.11
CA GLU A 30 14.30 -10.26 5.22
C GLU A 30 13.49 -8.96 5.14
N TRP A 31 13.93 -7.91 5.84
CA TRP A 31 13.28 -6.61 5.77
C TRP A 31 13.40 -5.98 4.38
N ASP A 32 14.57 -5.99 3.76
CA ASP A 32 14.78 -5.45 2.42
C ASP A 32 13.90 -6.15 1.37
N ASP A 33 13.86 -7.49 1.40
CA ASP A 33 13.03 -8.29 0.50
C ASP A 33 11.54 -7.98 0.70
N ASN A 34 11.05 -7.93 1.95
CA ASN A 34 9.64 -7.64 2.28
C ASN A 34 9.23 -6.21 1.90
N LEU A 35 10.06 -5.21 2.25
CA LEU A 35 9.80 -3.79 1.97
C LEU A 35 9.85 -3.51 0.47
N SER A 36 10.75 -4.18 -0.27
CA SER A 36 10.82 -4.08 -1.72
C SER A 36 9.56 -4.62 -2.40
N ILE A 37 9.03 -5.76 -1.93
CA ILE A 37 7.76 -6.32 -2.43
C ILE A 37 6.59 -5.36 -2.18
N LEU A 38 6.49 -4.82 -0.95
CA LEU A 38 5.50 -3.81 -0.58
C LEU A 38 5.56 -2.59 -1.51
N LEU A 39 6.76 -2.11 -1.82
CA LEU A 39 6.96 -0.94 -2.68
C LEU A 39 6.56 -1.22 -4.12
N VAL A 40 6.89 -2.38 -4.70
CA VAL A 40 6.48 -2.73 -6.06
C VAL A 40 4.96 -2.70 -6.21
N PHE A 41 4.22 -3.09 -5.17
CA PHE A 41 2.76 -3.06 -5.18
C PHE A 41 2.18 -1.64 -5.22
N VAL A 42 2.84 -0.67 -4.57
CA VAL A 42 2.30 0.68 -4.33
C VAL A 42 2.94 1.77 -5.20
N THR A 43 4.25 1.69 -5.44
CA THR A 43 5.10 2.78 -5.94
C THR A 43 6.13 2.30 -6.98
N ALA A 44 6.46 3.16 -7.95
CA ALA A 44 7.45 2.88 -8.98
C ALA A 44 8.80 3.53 -8.68
N VAL A 45 9.71 2.86 -7.95
CA VAL A 45 11.06 3.35 -7.61
C VAL A 45 11.89 2.09 -7.21
N ASN A 46 12.98 1.60 -7.85
CA ASN A 46 13.98 2.10 -8.78
C ASN A 46 14.56 0.94 -9.64
N SER A 47 14.62 1.09 -10.96
CA SER A 47 15.80 0.78 -11.80
C SER A 47 15.46 1.00 -13.27
N ALA A 48 16.33 1.73 -13.97
CA ALA A 48 16.11 2.36 -15.27
C ALA A 48 15.99 1.40 -16.48
N SER A 49 15.41 0.21 -16.34
CA SER A 49 15.24 -0.72 -17.48
C SER A 49 13.99 -1.60 -17.48
N HIS A 50 13.11 -1.50 -16.48
CA HIS A 50 11.81 -2.16 -16.55
C HIS A 50 10.72 -1.21 -16.04
N LEU A 51 9.73 -0.92 -16.88
CA LEU A 51 8.49 -0.23 -16.50
C LEU A 51 7.77 -1.06 -15.41
N GLN A 52 8.12 -0.86 -14.14
CA GLN A 52 7.42 -1.47 -13.02
C GLN A 52 6.33 -0.50 -12.56
N ALA A 53 5.10 -0.90 -12.83
CA ALA A 53 3.89 -0.12 -12.60
C ALA A 53 3.57 -0.04 -11.11
N ALA A 54 3.12 1.13 -10.66
CA ALA A 54 2.39 1.28 -9.41
C ALA A 54 1.00 0.64 -9.56
N LEU A 55 0.93 -0.70 -9.45
CA LEU A 55 -0.27 -1.49 -9.76
C LEU A 55 -1.47 -1.01 -8.97
N PHE A 56 -1.34 -0.91 -7.65
CA PHE A 56 -2.46 -0.55 -6.80
C PHE A 56 -2.86 0.93 -6.97
N SER A 57 -1.89 1.84 -6.89
CA SER A 57 -2.16 3.28 -6.98
C SER A 57 -2.71 3.68 -8.35
N GLY A 58 -2.18 3.11 -9.43
CA GLY A 58 -2.66 3.38 -10.80
C GLY A 58 -4.09 2.88 -11.02
N VAL A 59 -4.39 1.65 -10.61
CA VAL A 59 -5.75 1.11 -10.68
C VAL A 59 -6.70 1.96 -9.83
N LEU A 60 -6.36 2.21 -8.56
CA LEU A 60 -7.19 3.02 -7.65
C LEU A 60 -7.45 4.43 -8.16
N THR A 61 -6.45 5.07 -8.79
CA THR A 61 -6.61 6.40 -9.39
C THR A 61 -7.66 6.41 -10.50
N ALA A 62 -7.74 5.35 -11.32
CA ALA A 62 -8.78 5.25 -12.35
C ALA A 62 -10.19 5.17 -11.74
N PHE A 63 -10.35 4.43 -10.63
CA PHE A 63 -11.61 4.36 -9.90
C PHE A 63 -11.98 5.72 -9.27
N ILE A 64 -11.01 6.42 -8.67
CA ILE A 64 -11.21 7.77 -8.11
C ILE A 64 -11.66 8.74 -9.19
N ILE A 65 -10.97 8.78 -10.34
CA ILE A 65 -11.36 9.66 -11.46
C ILE A 65 -12.80 9.37 -11.89
N GLY A 66 -13.17 8.10 -12.01
CA GLY A 66 -14.54 7.71 -12.33
C GLY A 66 -15.55 8.13 -11.26
N SER A 67 -15.26 7.88 -9.98
CA SER A 67 -16.21 8.14 -8.88
C SER A 67 -16.35 9.62 -8.51
N MET A 68 -15.33 10.44 -8.77
CA MET A 68 -15.38 11.88 -8.48
C MET A 68 -16.42 12.62 -9.33
N THR A 69 -16.74 12.09 -10.52
CA THR A 69 -17.79 12.67 -11.38
C THR A 69 -19.14 12.77 -10.69
N TYR A 70 -19.45 11.84 -9.77
CA TYR A 70 -20.69 11.85 -8.99
C TYR A 70 -20.71 12.84 -7.81
N LEU A 71 -19.58 13.49 -7.52
CA LEU A 71 -19.48 14.55 -6.50
C LEU A 71 -19.63 15.96 -7.09
N ILE A 72 -19.78 16.07 -8.41
CA ILE A 72 -19.85 17.34 -9.14
C ILE A 72 -21.22 17.41 -9.84
N PRO A 73 -21.83 18.60 -9.98
CA PRO A 73 -23.10 18.76 -10.69
C PRO A 73 -23.04 18.23 -12.13
N ASP A 74 -24.05 17.45 -12.53
CA ASP A 74 -24.21 17.04 -13.93
C ASP A 74 -24.86 18.15 -14.75
N ASN A 75 -24.02 18.97 -15.39
CA ASN A 75 -24.45 20.04 -16.27
C ASN A 75 -25.19 19.51 -17.53
N THR A 76 -24.88 18.28 -17.96
CA THR A 76 -25.49 17.68 -19.16
C THR A 76 -26.90 17.22 -18.84
N GLY A 77 -27.08 16.47 -17.75
CA GLY A 77 -28.38 16.09 -17.22
C GLY A 77 -29.27 17.30 -16.94
N THR A 78 -28.72 18.32 -16.27
CA THR A 78 -29.45 19.57 -16.00
C THR A 78 -29.91 20.26 -17.28
N SER A 79 -29.07 20.27 -18.32
CA SER A 79 -29.45 20.84 -19.62
C SER A 79 -30.57 20.05 -20.30
N ILE A 80 -30.53 18.72 -20.23
CA ILE A 80 -31.59 17.84 -20.76
C ILE A 80 -32.91 18.09 -20.02
N ASP A 81 -32.88 18.18 -18.68
CA ASP A 81 -34.07 18.44 -17.87
C ASP A 81 -34.70 19.80 -18.20
N ILE A 82 -33.88 20.85 -18.34
CA ILE A 82 -34.33 22.18 -18.75
C ILE A 82 -34.97 22.12 -20.14
N LEU A 83 -34.32 21.47 -21.12
CA LEU A 83 -34.84 21.33 -22.49
C LEU A 83 -36.17 20.55 -22.51
N GLN A 84 -36.28 19.51 -21.69
CA GLN A 84 -37.52 18.74 -21.56
C GLN A 84 -38.64 19.60 -20.96
N GLN A 85 -38.35 20.39 -19.92
CA GLN A 85 -39.34 21.29 -19.31
C GLN A 85 -39.76 22.41 -20.26
N ILE A 86 -38.85 22.98 -21.04
CA ILE A 86 -39.16 23.95 -22.10
C ILE A 86 -40.07 23.32 -23.15
N SER A 87 -39.79 22.08 -23.58
CA SER A 87 -40.65 21.35 -24.52
C SER A 87 -42.07 21.16 -23.99
N MET A 88 -42.21 20.83 -22.70
CA MET A 88 -43.52 20.71 -22.05
C MET A 88 -44.26 22.05 -21.93
N GLN A 89 -43.55 23.15 -21.62
CA GLN A 89 -44.13 24.49 -21.58
C GLN A 89 -44.61 24.95 -22.96
N LEU A 90 -43.88 24.60 -24.02
CA LEU A 90 -44.28 24.90 -25.39
C LEU A 90 -45.55 24.15 -25.80
N ALA A 91 -45.77 22.95 -25.25
CA ALA A 91 -47.00 22.18 -25.42
C ALA A 91 -48.15 22.66 -24.52
N ASN A 92 -47.84 23.18 -23.32
CA ASN A 92 -48.81 23.68 -22.36
C ASN A 92 -48.28 24.89 -21.57
N ASN A 93 -48.77 26.08 -21.92
CA ASN A 93 -48.37 27.36 -21.32
C ASN A 93 -48.72 27.52 -19.82
N SER A 94 -49.49 26.58 -19.24
CA SER A 94 -49.82 26.61 -17.81
C SER A 94 -48.77 25.92 -16.93
N MET A 95 -47.72 25.32 -17.51
CA MET A 95 -46.65 24.67 -16.75
C MET A 95 -45.73 25.70 -16.07
N PRO A 96 -45.31 25.46 -14.82
CA PRO A 96 -44.41 26.36 -14.09
C PRO A 96 -43.00 26.41 -14.70
N ALA A 97 -42.28 27.50 -14.44
CA ALA A 97 -40.89 27.68 -14.83
C ALA A 97 -39.98 26.61 -14.19
N TYR A 98 -38.88 26.25 -14.88
CA TYR A 98 -37.88 25.35 -14.31
C TYR A 98 -37.18 26.04 -13.13
N GLU A 99 -37.14 25.37 -11.98
CA GLU A 99 -36.42 25.86 -10.80
C GLU A 99 -35.18 25.00 -10.58
N LEU A 100 -34.01 25.64 -10.63
CA LEU A 100 -32.74 24.95 -10.44
C LEU A 100 -32.56 24.58 -8.97
N GLN A 101 -32.58 23.29 -8.66
CA GLN A 101 -32.24 22.83 -7.32
C GLN A 101 -30.72 22.91 -7.10
N PRO A 102 -30.28 23.35 -5.91
CA PRO A 102 -28.86 23.33 -5.57
C PRO A 102 -28.36 21.88 -5.55
N PHE A 103 -27.22 21.64 -6.18
CA PHE A 103 -26.63 20.32 -6.24
C PHE A 103 -26.25 19.83 -4.83
N VAL A 104 -26.70 18.62 -4.51
CA VAL A 104 -26.29 17.89 -3.31
C VAL A 104 -25.75 16.54 -3.76
N ALA A 105 -24.48 16.29 -3.48
CA ALA A 105 -23.86 15.02 -3.82
C ALA A 105 -24.57 13.87 -3.10
N PRO A 106 -24.87 12.76 -3.79
CA PRO A 106 -25.56 11.64 -3.18
C PRO A 106 -24.69 10.99 -2.10
N ALA A 107 -25.29 10.64 -0.97
CA ALA A 107 -24.56 10.13 0.20
C ALA A 107 -23.72 8.87 -0.11
N TRP A 108 -24.15 8.04 -1.07
CA TRP A 108 -23.37 6.87 -1.51
C TRP A 108 -22.09 7.28 -2.23
N ALA A 109 -22.10 8.35 -3.04
CA ALA A 109 -20.93 8.80 -3.79
C ALA A 109 -19.88 9.37 -2.84
N VAL A 110 -20.33 10.07 -1.78
CA VAL A 110 -19.44 10.56 -0.71
C VAL A 110 -18.75 9.39 0.00
N ARG A 111 -19.48 8.34 0.38
CA ARG A 111 -18.90 7.15 1.03
C ARG A 111 -17.91 6.41 0.13
N VAL A 112 -18.26 6.18 -1.14
CA VAL A 112 -17.38 5.51 -2.10
C VAL A 112 -16.07 6.28 -2.28
N ASN A 113 -16.14 7.60 -2.52
CA ASN A 113 -14.94 8.42 -2.67
C ASN A 113 -14.13 8.46 -1.37
N PHE A 114 -14.76 8.55 -0.21
CA PHE A 114 -14.07 8.45 1.08
C PHE A 114 -13.29 7.14 1.20
N LEU A 115 -13.90 6.00 0.88
CA LEU A 115 -13.24 4.69 0.92
C LEU A 115 -12.05 4.63 -0.04
N PHE A 116 -12.18 5.16 -1.27
CA PHE A 116 -11.09 5.19 -2.24
C PHE A 116 -9.94 6.11 -1.82
N PHE A 117 -10.22 7.31 -1.30
CA PHE A 117 -9.18 8.20 -0.80
C PHE A 117 -8.51 7.66 0.46
N ALA A 118 -9.27 7.06 1.38
CA ALA A 118 -8.72 6.42 2.58
C ALA A 118 -7.83 5.22 2.23
N SER A 119 -8.24 4.43 1.24
CA SER A 119 -7.46 3.35 0.67
C SER A 119 -6.13 3.89 0.09
N LEU A 120 -6.19 4.91 -0.77
CA LEU A 120 -5.01 5.51 -1.37
C LEU A 120 -4.05 6.07 -0.31
N GLY A 121 -4.58 6.81 0.66
CA GLY A 121 -3.81 7.38 1.75
C GLY A 121 -3.09 6.31 2.59
N SER A 122 -3.80 5.22 2.92
CA SER A 122 -3.22 4.10 3.67
C SER A 122 -2.07 3.44 2.89
N ALA A 123 -2.25 3.22 1.58
CA ALA A 123 -1.18 2.69 0.74
C ALA A 123 0.03 3.62 0.65
N LEU A 124 -0.19 4.92 0.48
CA LEU A 124 0.89 5.91 0.41
C LEU A 124 1.68 6.02 1.71
N VAL A 125 1.01 5.96 2.87
CA VAL A 125 1.68 5.94 4.18
C VAL A 125 2.54 4.69 4.31
N ALA A 126 2.02 3.52 3.91
CA ALA A 126 2.79 2.28 3.92
C ALA A 126 4.03 2.38 3.02
N ALA A 127 3.88 2.89 1.79
CA ALA A 127 5.01 3.06 0.88
C ALA A 127 6.06 4.04 1.41
N LEU A 128 5.63 5.20 1.92
CA LEU A 128 6.56 6.19 2.49
C LEU A 128 7.35 5.59 3.65
N ALA A 129 6.68 4.89 4.55
CA ALA A 129 7.34 4.23 5.68
C ALA A 129 8.26 3.10 5.21
N SER A 130 7.91 2.33 4.18
CA SER A 130 8.81 1.35 3.56
C SER A 130 10.08 1.99 3.00
N VAL A 131 9.96 3.14 2.31
CA VAL A 131 11.13 3.87 1.79
C VAL A 131 12.03 4.35 2.93
N LEU A 132 11.46 4.93 3.98
CA LEU A 132 12.23 5.38 5.15
C LEU A 132 12.93 4.21 5.85
N ALA A 133 12.25 3.08 5.98
CA ALA A 133 12.80 1.86 6.54
C ALA A 133 13.99 1.33 5.70
N LEU A 134 13.85 1.29 4.37
CA LEU A 134 14.95 0.90 3.47
C LEU A 134 16.15 1.85 3.53
N GLN A 135 15.90 3.17 3.60
CA GLN A 135 16.97 4.16 3.77
C GLN A 135 17.75 3.89 5.06
N TRP A 136 17.03 3.60 6.14
CA TRP A 136 17.64 3.30 7.43
C TRP A 136 18.47 1.99 7.41
N ILE A 137 17.93 0.92 6.82
CA ILE A 137 18.63 -0.37 6.62
C ILE A 137 19.97 -0.14 5.90
N ARG A 138 19.96 0.67 4.85
CA ARG A 138 21.17 1.00 4.07
C ARG A 138 22.18 1.77 4.91
N ASP A 139 21.75 2.74 5.71
CA ASP A 139 22.63 3.54 6.56
C ASP A 139 23.19 2.74 7.75
N TYR A 140 22.44 1.75 8.24
CA TYR A 140 22.90 0.79 9.24
C TYR A 140 24.08 -0.03 8.74
N ASP A 141 24.01 -0.58 7.53
CA ASP A 141 25.04 -1.44 6.96
C ASP A 141 26.32 -0.65 6.60
N ILE A 142 26.19 0.48 5.89
CA ILE A 142 27.34 1.31 5.45
C ILE A 142 28.23 1.75 6.62
N GLY A 143 27.63 2.08 7.76
CA GLY A 143 28.40 2.58 8.91
C GLY A 143 29.10 1.51 9.73
N LEU A 144 28.76 0.22 9.55
CA LEU A 144 29.44 -0.89 10.21
C LEU A 144 30.65 -1.41 9.41
N VAL A 145 30.60 -1.30 8.08
CA VAL A 145 31.68 -1.72 7.18
C VAL A 145 32.95 -0.88 7.36
N ARG A 146 32.83 0.39 7.79
CA ARG A 146 33.95 1.34 7.90
C ARG A 146 34.81 1.18 9.16
N VAL A 147 34.51 0.24 10.06
CA VAL A 147 35.16 0.11 11.37
C VAL A 147 36.00 -1.16 11.42
N THR A 148 37.33 -1.01 11.43
CA THR A 148 38.28 -2.12 11.35
C THR A 148 38.65 -2.71 12.72
N ILE A 149 38.53 -1.93 13.80
CA ILE A 149 38.87 -2.40 15.16
C ILE A 149 37.71 -3.26 15.71
N PRO A 150 37.92 -4.54 16.05
CA PRO A 150 36.83 -5.45 16.44
C PRO A 150 36.01 -4.96 17.64
N ARG A 151 36.65 -4.44 18.68
CA ARG A 151 35.95 -3.92 19.87
C ARG A 151 35.09 -2.69 19.55
N GLU A 152 35.61 -1.76 18.75
CA GLU A 152 34.87 -0.54 18.38
C GLU A 152 33.69 -0.85 17.47
N ARG A 153 33.86 -1.82 16.55
CA ARG A 153 32.79 -2.31 15.70
C ARG A 153 31.66 -2.92 16.53
N ALA A 154 31.99 -3.73 17.54
CA ALA A 154 31.02 -4.35 18.43
C ALA A 154 30.20 -3.30 19.21
N LEU A 155 30.87 -2.28 19.75
CA LEU A 155 30.24 -1.17 20.48
C LEU A 155 29.32 -0.33 19.57
N ARG A 156 29.81 0.06 18.39
CA ARG A 156 29.00 0.85 17.43
C ARG A 156 27.80 0.07 16.91
N ARG A 157 27.94 -1.24 16.67
CA ARG A 157 26.82 -2.13 16.32
C ARG A 157 25.80 -2.17 17.44
N HIS A 158 26.25 -2.34 18.68
CA HIS A 158 25.34 -2.39 19.82
C HIS A 158 24.51 -1.10 19.96
N LEU A 159 25.15 0.07 19.89
CA LEU A 159 24.45 1.36 19.96
C LEU A 159 23.45 1.56 18.82
N ARG A 160 23.82 1.15 17.60
CA ARG A 160 22.90 1.22 16.44
C ARG A 160 21.73 0.27 16.57
N PHE A 161 21.98 -0.95 17.04
CA PHE A 161 20.97 -1.97 17.27
C PHE A 161 20.01 -1.58 18.40
N GLU A 162 20.52 -0.95 19.46
CA GLU A 162 19.67 -0.33 20.49
C GLU A 162 18.84 0.82 19.89
N GLY A 163 19.42 1.59 18.97
CA GLY A 163 18.70 2.55 18.12
C GLY A 163 17.55 1.93 17.33
N VAL A 164 17.77 0.78 16.66
CA VAL A 164 16.72 0.00 15.94
C VAL A 164 15.54 -0.26 16.86
N GLN A 165 15.84 -0.78 18.05
CA GLN A 165 14.82 -1.21 19.00
C GLN A 165 14.09 -0.03 19.63
N SER A 166 14.82 1.01 20.04
CA SER A 166 14.22 2.21 20.64
C SER A 166 13.34 2.99 19.66
N TRP A 167 13.61 2.89 18.36
CA TRP A 167 12.78 3.47 17.30
C TRP A 167 11.61 2.57 16.86
N PHE A 168 11.47 1.37 17.43
CA PHE A 168 10.44 0.39 17.07
C PHE A 168 10.44 0.00 15.58
N MET A 169 11.63 -0.01 14.97
CA MET A 169 11.79 -0.35 13.56
C MET A 169 11.24 -1.76 13.22
N PRO A 170 11.47 -2.82 14.04
CA PRO A 170 10.87 -4.13 13.78
C PRO A 170 9.33 -4.08 13.76
N GLU A 171 8.72 -3.33 14.66
CA GLU A 171 7.27 -3.18 14.78
C GLU A 171 6.71 -2.36 13.60
N ILE A 172 7.42 -1.32 13.17
CA ILE A 172 7.07 -0.56 11.97
C ILE A 172 7.10 -1.50 10.76
N VAL A 173 8.19 -2.23 10.53
CA VAL A 173 8.28 -3.15 9.38
C VAL A 173 7.18 -4.22 9.44
N ALA A 174 6.82 -4.71 10.63
CA ALA A 174 5.75 -5.68 10.82
C ALA A 174 4.33 -5.12 10.53
N ILE A 175 4.07 -3.84 10.79
CA ILE A 175 2.73 -3.25 10.57
C ILE A 175 2.50 -2.84 9.11
N LEU A 176 3.54 -2.58 8.31
CA LEU A 176 3.40 -2.12 6.92
C LEU A 176 2.58 -3.06 6.03
N PRO A 177 2.78 -4.39 6.03
CA PRO A 177 1.90 -5.32 5.33
C PRO A 177 0.45 -5.18 5.76
N THR A 178 0.18 -5.04 7.06
CA THR A 178 -1.20 -4.92 7.55
C THR A 178 -1.89 -3.66 7.03
N LEU A 179 -1.16 -2.55 6.93
CA LEU A 179 -1.68 -1.30 6.39
C LEU A 179 -2.05 -1.42 4.91
N LEU A 180 -1.29 -2.20 4.13
CA LEU A 180 -1.68 -2.53 2.74
C LEU A 180 -2.90 -3.43 2.66
N HIS A 181 -3.05 -4.41 3.54
CA HIS A 181 -4.27 -5.22 3.57
C HIS A 181 -5.50 -4.37 3.90
N VAL A 182 -5.39 -3.44 4.86
CA VAL A 182 -6.44 -2.47 5.18
C VAL A 182 -6.78 -1.62 3.96
N SER A 183 -5.77 -1.10 3.25
CA SER A 183 -5.94 -0.37 2.01
C SER A 183 -6.72 -1.17 0.97
N LEU A 184 -6.37 -2.44 0.76
CA LEU A 184 -7.03 -3.33 -0.20
C LEU A 184 -8.49 -3.59 0.20
N ILE A 185 -8.77 -3.82 1.48
CA ILE A 185 -10.13 -4.02 1.99
C ILE A 185 -10.99 -2.77 1.75
N LEU A 186 -10.44 -1.58 2.04
CA LEU A 186 -11.13 -0.31 1.78
C LEU A 186 -11.45 -0.13 0.30
N PHE A 187 -10.50 -0.46 -0.58
CA PHE A 187 -10.70 -0.42 -2.03
C PHE A 187 -11.80 -1.36 -2.51
N LEU A 188 -11.76 -2.63 -2.07
CA LEU A 188 -12.77 -3.63 -2.42
C LEU A 188 -14.16 -3.23 -1.91
N GLY A 189 -14.24 -2.69 -0.69
CA GLY A 189 -15.47 -2.13 -0.14
C GLY A 189 -16.03 -0.98 -0.99
N GLY A 190 -15.17 -0.05 -1.40
CA GLY A 190 -15.54 1.05 -2.29
C GLY A 190 -16.03 0.58 -3.66
N ILE A 191 -15.36 -0.41 -4.26
CA ILE A 191 -15.80 -1.02 -5.53
C ILE A 191 -17.16 -1.69 -5.37
N MET A 192 -17.36 -2.47 -4.32
CA MET A 192 -18.62 -3.17 -4.09
C MET A 192 -19.78 -2.19 -3.91
N GLU A 193 -19.58 -1.14 -3.11
CA GLU A 193 -20.60 -0.11 -2.93
C GLU A 193 -20.88 0.63 -4.24
N TRP A 194 -19.83 0.96 -5.02
CA TRP A 194 -19.99 1.66 -6.29
C TRP A 194 -20.71 0.83 -7.35
N LEU A 195 -20.28 -0.42 -7.55
CA LEU A 195 -20.89 -1.33 -8.52
C LEU A 195 -22.35 -1.59 -8.21
N ARG A 196 -22.72 -1.69 -6.93
CA ARG A 196 -24.12 -1.87 -6.53
C ARG A 196 -25.02 -0.70 -6.97
N GLN A 197 -24.48 0.52 -7.05
CA GLN A 197 -25.22 1.69 -7.51
C GLN A 197 -25.32 1.77 -9.04
N ILE A 198 -24.31 1.26 -9.76
CA ILE A 198 -24.30 1.24 -11.23
C ILE A 198 -25.17 0.08 -11.77
N ASN A 199 -24.87 -1.14 -11.34
CA ASN A 199 -25.55 -2.34 -11.81
C ASN A 199 -25.37 -3.50 -10.84
N THR A 200 -26.46 -3.94 -10.22
CA THR A 200 -26.48 -5.04 -9.25
C THR A 200 -25.94 -6.35 -9.83
N ILE A 201 -26.18 -6.64 -11.12
CA ILE A 201 -25.68 -7.87 -11.75
C ILE A 201 -24.15 -7.86 -11.80
N VAL A 202 -23.55 -6.73 -12.20
CA VAL A 202 -22.08 -6.57 -12.23
C VAL A 202 -21.49 -6.64 -10.81
N ALA A 203 -22.18 -6.08 -9.82
CA ALA A 203 -21.77 -6.20 -8.42
C ALA A 203 -21.76 -7.66 -7.93
N VAL A 204 -22.79 -8.44 -8.28
CA VAL A 204 -22.89 -9.85 -7.91
C VAL A 204 -21.81 -10.69 -8.61
N THR A 205 -21.55 -10.47 -9.90
CA THR A 205 -20.49 -11.20 -10.60
C THR A 205 -19.11 -10.91 -10.01
N MET A 206 -18.83 -9.66 -9.64
CA MET A 206 -17.60 -9.29 -8.93
C MET A 206 -17.53 -9.90 -7.51
N MET A 207 -18.67 -9.99 -6.80
CA MET A 207 -18.72 -10.65 -5.50
C MET A 207 -18.37 -12.13 -5.58
N ILE A 208 -18.89 -12.82 -6.59
CA ILE A 208 -18.62 -14.24 -6.81
C ILE A 208 -17.14 -14.46 -7.15
N SER A 209 -16.55 -13.63 -8.03
CA SER A 209 -15.14 -13.76 -8.39
C SER A 209 -14.24 -13.55 -7.16
N LEU A 210 -14.52 -12.55 -6.34
CA LEU A 210 -13.79 -12.30 -5.09
C LEU A 210 -13.93 -13.47 -4.10
N ALA A 211 -15.14 -14.03 -3.95
CA ALA A 211 -15.38 -15.18 -3.07
C ALA A 211 -14.58 -16.41 -3.52
N VAL A 212 -14.54 -16.70 -4.82
CA VAL A 212 -13.73 -17.80 -5.37
C VAL A 212 -12.24 -17.58 -5.11
N SER A 213 -11.72 -16.37 -5.36
CA SER A 213 -10.33 -16.05 -5.07
C SER A 213 -9.99 -16.17 -3.57
N ALA A 214 -10.89 -15.74 -2.68
CA ALA A 214 -10.72 -15.86 -1.24
C ALA A 214 -10.70 -17.33 -0.79
N ILE A 215 -11.60 -18.15 -1.31
CA ILE A 215 -11.63 -19.60 -1.02
C ILE A 215 -10.32 -20.26 -1.47
N PHE A 216 -9.86 -19.94 -2.69
CA PHE A 216 -8.60 -20.46 -3.22
C PHE A 216 -7.41 -20.07 -2.33
N TYR A 217 -7.32 -18.79 -1.94
CA TYR A 217 -6.27 -18.30 -1.05
C TYR A 217 -6.27 -19.01 0.31
N VAL A 218 -7.44 -19.10 0.96
CA VAL A 218 -7.58 -19.76 2.26
C VAL A 218 -7.23 -21.25 2.16
N SER A 219 -7.66 -21.93 1.10
CA SER A 219 -7.34 -23.34 0.88
C SER A 219 -5.83 -23.58 0.72
N THR A 220 -5.14 -22.66 0.04
CA THR A 220 -3.68 -22.73 -0.15
C THR A 220 -2.94 -22.55 1.17
N GLN A 221 -3.36 -21.58 1.99
CA GLN A 221 -2.77 -21.34 3.31
C GLN A 221 -3.02 -22.50 4.28
N LEU A 222 -4.23 -23.08 4.26
CA LEU A 222 -4.54 -24.25 5.07
C LEU A 222 -3.69 -25.45 4.67
N MET A 223 -3.48 -25.68 3.37
CA MET A 223 -2.63 -26.76 2.89
C MET A 223 -1.16 -26.56 3.27
N ALA A 224 -0.67 -25.32 3.26
CA ALA A 224 0.70 -25.00 3.67
C ALA A 224 0.93 -25.12 5.19
N ALA A 225 -0.14 -25.07 5.99
CA ALA A 225 -0.08 -25.18 7.45
C ALA A 225 -0.16 -26.64 7.98
N ILE A 226 -0.45 -27.61 7.10
CA ILE A 226 -0.50 -29.05 7.40
C ILE A 226 0.84 -29.68 7.02
#